data_AF-A0A971PEU5-F1
#
_entry.id   AF-A0A971PEU5-F1
#
_cell.length_a   1.000
_cell.length_b   1.000
_cell.length_c   1.000
_cell.angle_alpha   90.00
_cell.angle_beta   90.00
_cell.angle_gamma   90.00
#
_symmetry.space_group_name_H-M   'P 1'
#
loop_
_entity.id
_entity.type
_entity.pdbx_description
1 polymer ?
#
loop_
_entity_poly.entity_id
_entity_poly.type
_entity_poly.pdbx_seq_one_letter_code
_entity_poly.pdbx_strand_id
1 'polypeptide(L)'
;MIEHRLIESMISVMQKHIKEVASPTDIDLSIIAQGVDFLRTYADRCHHGKEEAILFKALASKGLSDEHKRILDKLMEEHTTARTSVKALDAARTQALQGDHGAYREIIEQVEKIASLYPAHIEMEDKYFFVPIMSYFSQIEQDEMLKQFELFDQGLIHEIYALIVGNLQGNPQPVAQNPVEAGDERRVYECTVCGYRYDPAVGDPANGIPPGTPFASLPHEWVCPLCGAGRELFVPADESAPNANDSHSVQNEYNDNEFKEYHSKDLNVLWYPKLCSHAGKCWQELPGVFKPAAKPWVDLSAATAEEVIQTIDKCPTGALQYRLPESSSLDPAIAKGPGSADHRIEGPAAVKIRTVKNGPLLVEGPASLFGQDGQLLKEYDRFVLCRCGKTKNPPFCDGSHIHEAEKG
;
A
#
# COMPACT_ATOMS: atom_id res chain seq x y z
N MET A 1 -17.81 1.12 10.21
CA MET A 1 -18.22 1.09 11.65
C MET A 1 -17.41 2.03 12.55
N ILE A 2 -16.08 1.87 12.78
CA ILE A 2 -15.34 2.81 13.67
C ILE A 2 -15.30 4.24 13.09
N GLU A 3 -15.12 4.36 11.78
CA GLU A 3 -15.18 5.64 11.05
C GLU A 3 -16.53 6.34 11.22
N HIS A 4 -17.63 5.61 11.01
CA HIS A 4 -18.99 6.15 11.19
C HIS A 4 -19.19 6.76 12.57
N ARG A 5 -18.77 6.05 13.62
CA ARG A 5 -18.95 6.54 15.00
C ARG A 5 -18.16 7.82 15.25
N LEU A 6 -16.97 7.95 14.66
CA LEU A 6 -16.18 9.18 14.76
C LEU A 6 -16.80 10.33 13.93
N ILE A 7 -17.33 10.03 12.74
CA ILE A 7 -18.04 10.99 11.89
C ILE A 7 -19.28 11.54 12.60
N GLU A 8 -20.14 10.66 13.13
CA GLU A 8 -21.30 11.05 13.93
C GLU A 8 -20.91 11.89 15.15
N SER A 9 -19.78 11.57 15.79
CA SER A 9 -19.27 12.32 16.93
C SER A 9 -18.85 13.74 16.52
N MET A 10 -18.11 13.91 15.42
CA MET A 10 -17.73 15.23 14.91
C MET A 10 -18.96 16.05 14.53
N ILE A 11 -19.93 15.44 13.86
CA ILE A 11 -21.17 16.11 13.45
C ILE A 11 -21.97 16.57 14.67
N SER A 12 -22.03 15.74 15.72
CA SER A 12 -22.64 16.11 17.00
C SER A 12 -21.94 17.30 17.65
N VAL A 13 -20.61 17.37 17.60
CA VAL A 13 -19.82 18.50 18.10
C VAL A 13 -20.16 19.79 17.34
N MET A 14 -20.14 19.74 16.01
CA MET A 14 -20.45 20.90 15.17
C MET A 14 -21.90 21.38 15.38
N GLN A 15 -22.85 20.46 15.41
CA GLN A 15 -24.26 20.77 15.59
C GLN A 15 -24.54 21.35 16.99
N LYS A 16 -23.91 20.81 18.03
CA LYS A 16 -24.03 21.32 19.39
C LYS A 16 -23.49 22.75 19.47
N HIS A 17 -22.33 23.01 18.88
CA HIS A 17 -21.71 24.33 18.87
C HIS A 17 -22.63 25.40 18.27
N ILE A 18 -23.19 25.17 17.07
CA ILE A 18 -24.08 26.16 16.44
C ILE A 18 -25.42 26.36 17.19
N LYS A 19 -25.82 25.40 18.04
CA LYS A 19 -27.04 25.50 18.86
C LYS A 19 -26.84 26.22 20.19
N GLU A 20 -25.61 26.24 20.71
CA GLU A 20 -25.29 26.79 22.03
C GLU A 20 -24.81 28.25 21.99
N VAL A 21 -24.49 28.78 20.81
CA VAL A 21 -24.11 30.19 20.64
C VAL A 21 -25.29 31.14 20.88
N ALA A 22 -25.03 32.29 21.50
CA ALA A 22 -26.07 33.29 21.81
C ALA A 22 -26.47 34.14 20.58
N SER A 23 -25.52 34.40 19.68
CA SER A 23 -25.69 35.08 18.40
C SER A 23 -24.97 34.30 17.30
N PRO A 24 -25.43 34.34 16.02
CA PRO A 24 -24.69 33.74 14.90
C PRO A 24 -23.23 34.19 14.82
N THR A 25 -22.93 35.44 15.17
CA THR A 25 -21.56 35.99 15.18
C THR A 25 -20.65 35.39 16.25
N ASP A 26 -21.21 34.71 17.24
CA ASP A 26 -20.45 34.07 18.33
C ASP A 26 -19.97 32.66 17.93
N ILE A 27 -20.27 32.20 16.72
CA ILE A 27 -19.76 30.94 16.19
C ILE A 27 -18.24 31.00 16.12
N ASP A 28 -17.59 30.14 16.91
CA ASP A 28 -16.17 29.86 16.81
C ASP A 28 -15.82 29.24 15.45
N LEU A 29 -15.25 30.06 14.57
CA LEU A 29 -14.83 29.66 13.23
C LEU A 29 -13.67 28.66 13.23
N SER A 30 -12.95 28.50 14.33
CA SER A 30 -11.90 27.47 14.46
C SER A 30 -12.50 26.08 14.61
N ILE A 31 -13.65 25.94 15.27
CA ILE A 31 -14.41 24.69 15.35
C ILE A 31 -14.95 24.35 13.96
N ILE A 32 -15.48 25.34 13.23
CA ILE A 32 -15.93 25.15 11.85
C ILE A 32 -14.77 24.74 10.93
N ALA A 33 -13.60 25.35 11.08
CA ALA A 33 -12.41 24.98 10.31
C ALA A 33 -11.98 23.52 10.56
N GLN A 34 -11.92 23.10 11.83
CA GLN A 34 -11.59 21.72 12.20
C GLN A 34 -12.64 20.72 11.69
N GLY A 35 -13.93 21.08 11.77
CA GLY A 35 -15.01 20.26 11.23
C GLY A 35 -14.95 20.13 9.71
N VAL A 36 -14.67 21.22 8.99
CA VAL A 36 -14.46 21.19 7.52
C VAL A 36 -13.29 20.29 7.16
N ASP A 37 -12.14 20.43 7.84
CA ASP A 37 -10.97 19.59 7.58
C ASP A 37 -11.28 18.11 7.84
N PHE A 38 -11.90 17.80 8.98
CA PHE A 38 -12.33 16.44 9.31
C PHE A 38 -13.27 15.87 8.25
N LEU A 39 -14.29 16.62 7.81
CA LEU A 39 -15.25 16.15 6.83
C LEU A 39 -14.63 15.96 5.44
N ARG A 40 -13.66 16.79 5.03
CA ARG A 40 -12.94 16.63 3.75
C ARG A 40 -11.95 15.46 3.79
N THR A 41 -11.24 15.32 4.89
CA THR A 41 -10.10 14.41 4.96
C THR A 41 -10.52 13.04 5.47
N TYR A 42 -11.26 13.00 6.57
CA TYR A 42 -11.67 11.75 7.20
C TYR A 42 -12.99 11.22 6.64
N ALA A 43 -14.06 12.02 6.61
CA ALA A 43 -15.34 11.52 6.11
C ALA A 43 -15.31 11.29 4.59
N ASP A 44 -14.80 12.25 3.83
CA ASP A 44 -14.79 12.14 2.37
C ASP A 44 -13.61 11.31 1.84
N ARG A 45 -12.37 11.79 1.99
CA ARG A 45 -11.22 11.11 1.37
C ARG A 45 -10.93 9.73 1.95
N CYS A 46 -11.02 9.56 3.26
CA CYS A 46 -10.77 8.25 3.89
C CYS A 46 -11.97 7.31 3.69
N HIS A 47 -13.13 7.72 4.21
CA HIS A 47 -14.27 6.83 4.36
C HIS A 47 -15.04 6.64 3.03
N HIS A 48 -15.63 7.71 2.46
CA HIS A 48 -16.29 7.59 1.15
C HIS A 48 -15.31 7.22 0.03
N GLY A 49 -14.04 7.63 0.13
CA GLY A 49 -13.00 7.27 -0.83
C GLY A 49 -12.84 5.76 -0.97
N LYS A 50 -12.82 5.02 0.15
CA LYS A 50 -12.79 3.56 0.14
C LYS A 50 -14.05 2.96 -0.47
N GLU A 51 -15.21 3.48 -0.11
CA GLU A 51 -16.48 3.01 -0.64
C GLU A 51 -16.56 3.16 -2.15
N GLU A 52 -16.29 4.37 -2.67
CA GLU A 52 -16.39 4.67 -4.09
C GLU A 52 -15.31 3.96 -4.92
N ALA A 53 -14.05 4.07 -4.50
CA ALA A 53 -12.92 3.63 -5.31
C ALA A 53 -12.74 2.11 -5.31
N ILE A 54 -13.18 1.43 -4.25
CA ILE A 54 -12.94 0.01 -4.04
C ILE A 54 -14.26 -0.77 -4.01
N LEU A 55 -15.14 -0.51 -3.03
CA LEU A 55 -16.35 -1.32 -2.84
C LEU A 55 -17.36 -1.15 -3.98
N PHE A 56 -17.75 0.08 -4.30
CA PHE A 56 -18.74 0.41 -5.32
C PHE A 56 -18.23 0.05 -6.70
N LYS A 57 -16.93 0.27 -6.95
CA LYS A 57 -16.25 -0.20 -8.17
C LYS A 57 -16.31 -1.72 -8.31
N ALA A 58 -16.04 -2.46 -7.24
CA ALA A 58 -16.15 -3.93 -7.26
C ALA A 58 -17.59 -4.40 -7.49
N LEU A 59 -18.57 -3.71 -6.87
CA LEU A 59 -20.01 -3.97 -7.05
C LEU A 59 -20.49 -3.74 -8.49
N ALA A 60 -19.88 -2.84 -9.26
CA ALA A 60 -20.28 -2.56 -10.64
C ALA A 60 -20.20 -3.79 -11.56
N SER A 61 -19.29 -4.73 -11.24
CA SER A 61 -19.15 -6.01 -11.95
C SER A 61 -20.15 -7.08 -11.49
N LYS A 62 -20.97 -6.81 -10.47
CA LYS A 62 -21.87 -7.77 -9.84
C LYS A 62 -23.29 -7.64 -10.35
N GLY A 63 -23.99 -8.77 -10.41
CA GLY A 63 -25.42 -8.83 -10.74
C GLY A 63 -26.32 -8.34 -9.60
N LEU A 64 -26.23 -7.05 -9.25
CA LEU A 64 -26.99 -6.45 -8.15
C LEU A 64 -28.50 -6.50 -8.40
N SER A 65 -29.27 -6.69 -7.33
CA SER A 65 -30.72 -6.51 -7.36
C SER A 65 -31.08 -5.05 -7.63
N ASP A 66 -32.28 -4.80 -8.17
CA ASP A 66 -32.75 -3.44 -8.41
C ASP A 66 -32.87 -2.61 -7.11
N GLU A 67 -33.08 -3.28 -5.99
CA GLU A 67 -33.08 -2.64 -4.67
C GLU A 67 -31.68 -2.15 -4.28
N HIS A 68 -30.66 -3.01 -4.38
CA HIS A 68 -29.29 -2.62 -4.04
C HIS A 68 -28.72 -1.58 -4.99
N LYS A 69 -29.10 -1.59 -6.28
CA LYS A 69 -28.73 -0.53 -7.24
C LYS A 69 -29.29 0.83 -6.81
N ARG A 70 -30.58 0.88 -6.43
CA ARG A 70 -31.20 2.13 -5.94
C ARG A 70 -30.54 2.66 -4.68
N ILE A 71 -30.14 1.77 -3.76
CA ILE A 71 -29.41 2.17 -2.55
C ILE A 71 -28.03 2.71 -2.93
N LEU A 72 -27.28 2.02 -3.78
CA LEU A 72 -25.96 2.46 -4.25
C LEU A 72 -26.02 3.84 -4.94
N ASP A 73 -26.97 4.05 -5.85
CA ASP A 73 -27.16 5.33 -6.53
C ASP A 73 -27.47 6.46 -5.54
N LYS A 74 -28.29 6.16 -4.53
CA LYS A 74 -28.65 7.10 -3.47
C LYS A 74 -27.44 7.46 -2.59
N LEU A 75 -26.61 6.48 -2.21
CA LEU A 75 -25.39 6.73 -1.43
C LEU A 75 -24.43 7.65 -2.20
N MET A 76 -24.23 7.41 -3.50
CA MET A 76 -23.41 8.27 -4.37
C MET A 76 -23.94 9.72 -4.47
N GLU A 77 -25.27 9.88 -4.57
CA GLU A 77 -25.90 11.20 -4.57
C GLU A 77 -25.72 11.91 -3.22
N GLU A 78 -25.84 11.18 -2.12
CA GLU A 78 -25.62 11.69 -0.76
C GLU A 78 -24.15 12.10 -0.55
N HIS A 79 -23.16 11.35 -1.04
CA HIS A 79 -21.75 11.74 -1.01
C HIS A 79 -21.51 13.07 -1.75
N THR A 80 -22.09 13.20 -2.95
CA THR A 80 -22.01 14.44 -3.75
C THR A 80 -22.63 15.62 -3.01
N THR A 81 -23.77 15.38 -2.35
CA THR A 81 -24.46 16.37 -1.53
C THR A 81 -23.62 16.78 -0.31
N ALA A 82 -22.97 15.83 0.36
CA ALA A 82 -22.07 16.08 1.47
C ALA A 82 -20.89 16.96 1.04
N ARG A 83 -20.19 16.59 -0.04
CA ARG A 83 -19.07 17.36 -0.61
C ARG A 83 -19.45 18.79 -0.94
N THR A 84 -20.62 18.96 -1.58
CA THR A 84 -21.15 20.28 -1.95
C THR A 84 -21.42 21.14 -0.71
N SER A 85 -22.02 20.54 0.33
CA SER A 85 -22.35 21.24 1.57
C SER A 85 -21.09 21.63 2.36
N VAL A 86 -20.08 20.76 2.41
CA VAL A 86 -18.78 21.06 3.04
C VAL A 86 -18.02 22.15 2.28
N LYS A 87 -18.09 22.17 0.95
CA LYS A 87 -17.52 23.26 0.14
C LYS A 87 -18.20 24.60 0.42
N ALA A 88 -19.53 24.62 0.49
CA ALA A 88 -20.29 25.83 0.83
C ALA A 88 -19.98 26.31 2.25
N LEU A 89 -19.89 25.39 3.22
CA LEU A 89 -19.54 25.69 4.61
C LEU A 89 -18.17 26.39 4.74
N ASP A 90 -17.15 25.91 4.03
CA ASP A 90 -15.82 26.51 4.07
C ASP A 90 -15.75 27.88 3.36
N ALA A 91 -16.54 28.05 2.29
CA ALA A 91 -16.68 29.34 1.61
C ALA A 91 -17.34 30.37 2.55
N ALA A 92 -18.43 29.98 3.21
CA ALA A 92 -19.11 30.81 4.22
C ALA A 92 -18.19 31.15 5.40
N ARG A 93 -17.41 30.17 5.89
CA ARG A 93 -16.39 30.41 6.92
C ARG A 93 -15.36 31.45 6.48
N THR A 94 -14.89 31.38 5.24
CA THR A 94 -13.94 32.37 4.68
C THR A 94 -14.56 33.77 4.56
N GLN A 95 -15.83 33.87 4.15
CA GLN A 95 -16.57 35.14 4.09
C GLN A 95 -16.79 35.74 5.49
N ALA A 96 -17.13 34.92 6.48
CA ALA A 96 -17.26 35.34 7.87
C ALA A 96 -15.93 35.91 8.42
N LEU A 97 -14.80 35.28 8.10
CA LEU A 97 -13.46 35.79 8.45
C LEU A 97 -13.15 37.16 7.81
N GLN A 98 -13.78 37.47 6.67
CA GLN A 98 -13.66 38.76 5.97
C GLN A 98 -14.65 39.82 6.48
N GLY A 99 -15.47 39.49 7.49
CA GLY A 99 -16.43 40.41 8.10
C GLY A 99 -17.84 40.37 7.51
N ASP A 100 -18.15 39.40 6.64
CA ASP A 100 -19.52 39.22 6.15
C ASP A 100 -20.39 38.56 7.22
N HIS A 101 -21.21 39.37 7.89
CA HIS A 101 -22.15 38.88 8.89
C HIS A 101 -23.26 37.98 8.32
N GLY A 102 -23.57 38.10 7.02
CA GLY A 102 -24.54 37.23 6.33
C GLY A 102 -24.06 35.78 6.23
N ALA A 103 -22.74 35.58 6.18
CA ALA A 103 -22.13 34.26 6.05
C ALA A 103 -22.35 33.35 7.27
N TYR A 104 -22.60 33.89 8.46
CA TYR A 104 -22.92 33.08 9.63
C TYR A 104 -24.24 32.32 9.52
N ARG A 105 -25.22 32.87 8.78
CA ARG A 105 -26.48 32.15 8.49
C ARG A 105 -26.21 30.95 7.58
N GLU A 106 -25.36 31.14 6.57
CA GLU A 106 -24.96 30.07 5.66
C GLU A 106 -24.19 28.96 6.41
N ILE A 107 -23.31 29.33 7.35
CA ILE A 107 -22.62 28.34 8.22
C ILE A 107 -23.64 27.47 8.97
N ILE A 108 -24.65 28.08 9.60
CA ILE A 108 -25.69 27.35 10.34
C ILE A 108 -26.44 26.42 9.40
N GLU A 109 -26.90 26.92 8.26
CA GLU A 109 -27.65 26.14 7.26
C GLU A 109 -26.86 24.92 6.78
N GLN A 110 -25.59 25.09 6.43
CA GLN A 110 -24.76 23.99 5.95
C GLN A 110 -24.45 22.97 7.06
N VAL A 111 -24.21 23.41 8.30
CA VAL A 111 -24.00 22.48 9.43
C VAL A 111 -25.28 21.70 9.75
N GLU A 112 -26.45 22.33 9.72
CA GLU A 112 -27.73 21.64 9.92
C GLU A 112 -28.01 20.62 8.81
N LYS A 113 -27.71 20.97 7.56
CA LYS A 113 -27.84 20.07 6.41
C LYS A 113 -26.93 18.85 6.56
N ILE A 114 -25.65 19.05 6.91
CA ILE A 114 -24.70 17.96 7.18
C ILE A 114 -25.18 17.11 8.35
N ALA A 115 -25.65 17.72 9.43
CA ALA A 115 -26.13 17.02 10.62
C ALA A 115 -27.43 16.23 10.39
N SER A 116 -28.23 16.61 9.40
CA SER A 116 -29.40 15.83 8.97
C SER A 116 -29.04 14.71 8.01
N LEU A 117 -28.00 14.89 7.19
CA LEU A 117 -27.63 13.95 6.12
C LEU A 117 -26.93 12.70 6.68
N TYR A 118 -25.81 12.88 7.37
CA TYR A 118 -24.92 11.78 7.74
C TYR A 118 -25.55 10.71 8.64
N PRO A 119 -26.34 11.02 9.69
CA PRO A 119 -26.93 9.97 10.52
C PRO A 119 -27.85 9.02 9.73
N ALA A 120 -28.66 9.57 8.83
CA ALA A 120 -29.56 8.78 7.98
C ALA A 120 -28.79 8.00 6.90
N HIS A 121 -27.75 8.61 6.34
CA HIS A 121 -26.84 8.01 5.38
C HIS A 121 -26.08 6.81 5.99
N ILE A 122 -25.40 7.02 7.11
CA ILE A 122 -24.67 5.99 7.87
C ILE A 122 -25.59 4.85 8.31
N GLU A 123 -26.82 5.16 8.73
CA GLU A 123 -27.79 4.11 9.06
C GLU A 123 -28.14 3.25 7.85
N MET A 124 -28.26 3.87 6.67
CA MET A 124 -28.51 3.18 5.41
C MET A 124 -27.38 2.19 5.09
N GLU A 125 -26.15 2.65 5.24
CA GLU A 125 -24.94 1.87 5.03
C GLU A 125 -24.82 0.70 6.00
N ASP A 126 -24.86 0.99 7.30
CA ASP A 126 -24.63 -0.01 8.36
C ASP A 126 -25.70 -1.11 8.35
N LYS A 127 -26.97 -0.75 8.15
CA LYS A 127 -28.09 -1.70 8.32
C LYS A 127 -28.58 -2.31 7.02
N TYR A 128 -28.60 -1.55 5.93
CA TYR A 128 -29.34 -1.92 4.73
C TYR A 128 -28.45 -2.11 3.50
N PHE A 129 -27.18 -1.68 3.55
CA PHE A 129 -26.27 -1.82 2.42
C PHE A 129 -25.12 -2.77 2.71
N PHE A 130 -24.24 -2.50 3.68
CA PHE A 130 -22.99 -3.24 3.84
C PHE A 130 -23.16 -4.72 4.15
N VAL A 131 -24.07 -5.08 5.08
CA VAL A 131 -24.26 -6.50 5.41
C VAL A 131 -24.88 -7.29 4.23
N PRO A 132 -25.96 -6.81 3.57
CA PRO A 132 -26.53 -7.52 2.43
C PRO A 132 -25.58 -7.67 1.23
N ILE A 133 -24.82 -6.63 0.89
CA ILE A 133 -23.98 -6.64 -0.31
C ILE A 133 -22.79 -7.60 -0.21
N MET A 134 -22.33 -7.95 1.00
CA MET A 134 -21.22 -8.90 1.17
C MET A 134 -21.55 -10.26 0.55
N SER A 135 -22.84 -10.62 0.46
CA SER A 135 -23.28 -11.86 -0.21
C SER A 135 -22.99 -11.93 -1.72
N TYR A 136 -22.72 -10.80 -2.38
CA TYR A 136 -22.29 -10.77 -3.79
C TYR A 136 -20.81 -11.08 -3.99
N PHE A 137 -20.03 -11.13 -2.91
CA PHE A 137 -18.60 -11.36 -2.94
C PHE A 137 -18.25 -12.72 -2.35
N SER A 138 -17.32 -13.43 -3.01
CA SER A 138 -16.67 -14.59 -2.41
C SER A 138 -15.76 -14.15 -1.26
N GLN A 139 -15.38 -15.08 -0.38
CA GLN A 139 -14.45 -14.79 0.71
C GLN A 139 -13.12 -14.20 0.19
N ILE A 140 -12.60 -14.70 -0.93
CA ILE A 140 -11.37 -14.19 -1.55
C ILE A 140 -11.53 -12.73 -1.99
N GLU A 141 -12.68 -12.37 -2.57
CA GLU A 141 -12.96 -11.00 -2.99
C GLU A 141 -13.15 -10.07 -1.80
N GLN A 142 -13.74 -10.55 -0.70
CA GLN A 142 -13.85 -9.79 0.54
C GLN A 142 -12.47 -9.56 1.17
N ASP A 143 -11.62 -10.59 1.24
CA ASP A 143 -10.27 -10.49 1.81
C ASP A 143 -9.38 -9.52 0.99
N GLU A 144 -9.46 -9.58 -0.35
CA GLU A 144 -8.76 -8.66 -1.23
C GLU A 144 -9.27 -7.22 -1.06
N MET A 145 -10.59 -7.04 -0.92
CA MET A 145 -11.17 -5.72 -0.67
C MET A 145 -10.70 -5.12 0.66
N LEU A 146 -10.61 -5.94 1.72
CA LEU A 146 -10.07 -5.50 3.01
C LEU A 146 -8.61 -5.07 2.90
N LYS A 147 -7.80 -5.80 2.11
CA LYS A 147 -6.41 -5.40 1.83
C LYS A 147 -6.34 -4.08 1.05
N GLN A 148 -7.23 -3.87 0.09
CA GLN A 148 -7.30 -2.61 -0.65
C GLN A 148 -7.71 -1.44 0.26
N PHE A 149 -8.64 -1.66 1.19
CA PHE A 149 -8.97 -0.66 2.22
C PHE A 149 -7.78 -0.34 3.12
N GLU A 150 -7.02 -1.35 3.55
CA GLU A 150 -5.83 -1.13 4.39
C GLU A 150 -4.75 -0.32 3.65
N LEU A 151 -4.47 -0.68 2.39
CA LEU A 151 -3.51 0.05 1.55
C LEU A 151 -3.97 1.49 1.29
N PHE A 152 -5.26 1.70 1.09
CA PHE A 152 -5.85 3.03 0.93
C PHE A 152 -5.62 3.89 2.18
N ASP A 153 -5.88 3.32 3.37
CA ASP A 153 -5.66 4.02 4.65
C ASP A 153 -4.18 4.35 4.89
N GLN A 154 -3.27 3.42 4.56
CA GLN A 154 -1.82 3.63 4.68
C GLN A 154 -1.32 4.77 3.78
N GLY A 155 -1.86 4.90 2.56
CA GLY A 155 -1.46 5.95 1.62
C GLY A 155 -1.94 7.36 2.03
N LEU A 156 -3.09 7.45 2.71
CA LEU A 156 -3.77 8.71 2.98
C LEU A 156 -2.91 9.71 3.77
N ILE A 157 -2.12 9.24 4.74
CA ILE A 157 -1.27 10.12 5.55
C ILE A 157 -0.19 10.81 4.71
N HIS A 158 0.45 10.07 3.80
CA HIS A 158 1.48 10.60 2.92
C HIS A 158 0.88 11.61 1.94
N GLU A 159 -0.32 11.32 1.40
CA GLU A 159 -1.03 12.26 0.54
C GLU A 159 -1.38 13.56 1.25
N ILE A 160 -1.89 13.50 2.48
CA ILE A 160 -2.23 14.68 3.28
C ILE A 160 -0.99 15.56 3.49
N TYR A 161 0.12 14.98 3.96
CA TYR A 161 1.32 15.76 4.23
C TYR A 161 2.01 16.24 2.95
N ALA A 162 1.95 15.49 1.85
CA ALA A 162 2.42 15.94 0.54
C ALA A 162 1.64 17.17 0.06
N LEU A 163 0.31 17.18 0.21
CA LEU A 163 -0.53 18.34 -0.11
C LEU A 163 -0.17 19.56 0.73
N ILE A 164 0.05 19.38 2.05
CA ILE A 164 0.48 20.47 2.94
C ILE A 164 1.82 21.05 2.50
N VAL A 165 2.81 20.20 2.25
CA VAL A 165 4.15 20.61 1.80
C VAL A 165 4.07 21.34 0.46
N GLY A 166 3.32 20.81 -0.51
CA GLY A 166 3.14 21.44 -1.82
C GLY A 166 2.50 22.84 -1.70
N ASN A 167 1.42 22.95 -0.91
CA ASN A 167 0.75 24.23 -0.66
C ASN A 167 1.70 25.28 -0.06
N LEU A 168 2.53 24.89 0.93
CA LEU A 168 3.52 25.78 1.56
C LEU A 168 4.67 26.16 0.62
N GLN A 169 5.01 25.29 -0.33
CA GLN A 169 6.02 25.56 -1.36
C GLN A 169 5.53 26.50 -2.47
N GLY A 170 4.28 26.96 -2.42
CA GLY A 170 3.66 27.73 -3.51
C GLY A 170 3.39 26.91 -4.76
N ASN A 171 3.54 25.58 -4.66
CA ASN A 171 3.18 24.59 -5.67
C ASN A 171 2.05 23.74 -5.08
N PRO A 172 0.84 24.31 -4.91
CA PRO A 172 -0.28 23.53 -4.41
C PRO A 172 -0.44 22.31 -5.31
N GLN A 173 -0.19 21.12 -4.76
CA GLN A 173 -0.57 19.90 -5.46
C GLN A 173 -2.10 19.98 -5.64
N PRO A 174 -2.64 19.66 -6.82
CA PRO A 174 -4.06 19.74 -7.05
C PRO A 174 -4.76 18.93 -5.95
N VAL A 175 -5.70 19.58 -5.25
CA VAL A 175 -6.59 18.87 -4.33
C VAL A 175 -7.32 17.84 -5.18
N ALA A 176 -7.00 16.57 -5.00
CA ALA A 176 -7.65 15.48 -5.67
C ALA A 176 -9.11 15.41 -5.20
N GLN A 177 -9.99 16.21 -5.83
CA GLN A 177 -11.26 15.66 -6.27
C GLN A 177 -10.89 14.75 -7.43
N ASN A 178 -11.07 13.44 -7.26
CA ASN A 178 -10.92 12.39 -8.27
C ASN A 178 -10.19 12.84 -9.54
N PRO A 179 -8.90 12.53 -9.74
CA PRO A 179 -8.25 12.87 -10.98
C PRO A 179 -8.72 11.90 -12.07
N VAL A 180 -9.82 12.27 -12.71
CA VAL A 180 -9.93 12.15 -14.14
C VAL A 180 -9.92 13.58 -14.69
N GLU A 181 -8.77 14.26 -14.73
CA GLU A 181 -8.69 15.47 -15.57
C GLU A 181 -7.38 15.61 -16.35
N ALA A 182 -7.61 15.74 -17.67
CA ALA A 182 -6.88 16.54 -18.65
C ALA A 182 -5.34 16.45 -18.65
N GLY A 183 -4.81 15.29 -19.04
CA GLY A 183 -3.45 15.20 -19.55
C GLY A 183 -3.36 15.78 -20.96
N ASP A 184 -2.38 16.68 -21.16
CA ASP A 184 -1.87 17.17 -22.45
C ASP A 184 -2.13 16.18 -23.60
N GLU A 185 -2.90 16.61 -24.61
CA GLU A 185 -3.43 15.79 -25.71
C GLU A 185 -2.36 15.02 -26.50
N ARG A 186 -1.07 15.34 -26.28
CA ARG A 186 0.08 14.73 -26.97
C ARG A 186 1.09 14.04 -26.03
N ARG A 187 0.85 14.02 -24.72
CA ARG A 187 1.80 13.47 -23.75
C ARG A 187 1.83 11.95 -23.86
N VAL A 188 3.03 11.38 -23.89
CA VAL A 188 3.26 9.93 -23.99
C VAL A 188 3.24 9.33 -22.59
N TYR A 189 2.52 8.22 -22.42
CA TYR A 189 2.37 7.52 -21.14
C TYR A 189 3.08 6.18 -21.20
N GLU A 190 3.76 5.80 -20.13
CA GLU A 190 4.51 4.56 -20.02
C GLU A 190 3.90 3.66 -18.95
N CYS A 191 3.65 2.41 -19.32
CA CYS A 191 3.18 1.38 -18.43
C CYS A 191 4.28 1.03 -17.43
N THR A 192 4.04 1.24 -16.13
CA THR A 192 5.01 0.92 -15.07
C THR A 192 5.22 -0.59 -14.89
N VAL A 193 4.31 -1.42 -15.42
CA VAL A 193 4.39 -2.88 -15.35
C VAL A 193 5.35 -3.47 -16.39
N CYS A 194 5.34 -2.96 -17.62
CA CYS A 194 6.08 -3.58 -18.74
C CYS A 194 6.86 -2.60 -19.62
N GLY A 195 6.77 -1.30 -19.36
CA GLY A 195 7.42 -0.24 -20.15
C GLY A 195 6.74 0.05 -21.50
N TYR A 196 5.55 -0.49 -21.77
CA TYR A 196 4.79 -0.13 -22.97
C TYR A 196 4.48 1.36 -23.00
N ARG A 197 4.80 2.05 -24.09
CA ARG A 197 4.55 3.48 -24.25
C ARG A 197 3.34 3.71 -25.14
N TYR A 198 2.28 4.26 -24.56
CA TYR A 198 1.12 4.78 -25.29
C TYR A 198 1.42 6.19 -25.80
N ASP A 199 1.50 6.34 -27.12
CA ASP A 199 1.63 7.63 -27.79
C ASP A 199 0.27 8.04 -28.38
N PRO A 200 -0.38 9.11 -27.88
CA PRO A 200 -1.64 9.60 -28.42
C PRO A 200 -1.62 9.86 -29.92
N ALA A 201 -0.48 10.27 -30.51
CA ALA A 201 -0.37 10.50 -31.95
C ALA A 201 -0.50 9.21 -32.78
N VAL A 202 -0.22 8.06 -32.16
CA VAL A 202 -0.31 6.73 -32.77
C VAL A 202 -1.62 6.03 -32.38
N GLY A 203 -2.10 6.22 -31.15
CA GLY A 203 -3.23 5.48 -30.59
C GLY A 203 -2.93 3.99 -30.42
N ASP A 204 -3.97 3.16 -30.46
CA ASP A 204 -3.88 1.70 -30.47
C ASP A 204 -4.94 1.09 -31.41
N PRO A 205 -4.75 1.19 -32.74
CA PRO A 205 -5.77 0.80 -33.71
C PRO A 205 -6.13 -0.68 -33.68
N ALA A 206 -5.19 -1.53 -33.24
CA ALA A 206 -5.41 -2.97 -33.10
C ALA A 206 -6.46 -3.29 -32.03
N ASN A 207 -6.60 -2.45 -31.01
CA ASN A 207 -7.60 -2.56 -29.95
C ASN A 207 -8.68 -1.46 -30.05
N GLY A 208 -8.90 -0.92 -31.25
CA GLY A 208 -10.00 -0.01 -31.53
C GLY A 208 -9.79 1.44 -31.06
N ILE A 209 -8.56 1.83 -30.72
CA ILE A 209 -8.22 3.21 -30.34
C ILE A 209 -7.56 3.92 -31.52
N PRO A 210 -8.22 4.91 -32.16
CA PRO A 210 -7.66 5.58 -33.32
C PRO A 210 -6.46 6.48 -32.97
N PRO A 211 -5.57 6.77 -33.94
CA PRO A 211 -4.53 7.78 -33.76
C PRO A 211 -5.12 9.15 -33.42
N GLY A 212 -4.44 9.90 -32.55
CA GLY A 212 -4.90 11.17 -32.00
C GLY A 212 -5.77 11.03 -30.75
N THR A 213 -5.97 9.83 -30.19
CA THR A 213 -6.76 9.64 -28.96
C THR A 213 -5.91 9.99 -27.74
N PRO A 214 -6.27 11.02 -26.94
CA PRO A 214 -5.56 11.33 -25.70
C PRO A 214 -5.62 10.16 -24.71
N PHE A 215 -4.59 9.98 -23.89
CA PHE A 215 -4.58 8.91 -22.86
C PHE A 215 -5.78 9.03 -21.90
N ALA A 216 -6.16 10.27 -21.54
CA ALA A 216 -7.34 10.56 -20.73
C ALA A 216 -8.67 10.16 -21.39
N SER A 217 -8.70 10.05 -22.73
CA SER A 217 -9.88 9.67 -23.51
C SER A 217 -9.92 8.18 -23.85
N LEU A 218 -8.96 7.38 -23.37
CA LEU A 218 -9.03 5.94 -23.51
C LEU A 218 -10.29 5.38 -22.81
N PRO A 219 -10.93 4.34 -23.34
CA PRO A 219 -12.00 3.63 -22.63
C PRO A 219 -11.52 3.05 -21.31
N HIS A 220 -12.41 2.93 -20.32
CA HIS A 220 -12.06 2.32 -19.02
C HIS A 220 -11.64 0.85 -19.12
N GLU A 221 -12.15 0.15 -20.13
CA GLU A 221 -11.83 -1.25 -20.41
C GLU A 221 -10.61 -1.43 -21.32
N TRP A 222 -10.04 -0.33 -21.82
CA TRP A 222 -8.76 -0.41 -22.52
C TRP A 222 -7.66 -0.76 -21.51
N VAL A 223 -6.89 -1.79 -21.85
CA VAL A 223 -5.76 -2.29 -21.06
C VAL A 223 -4.50 -2.24 -21.90
N CYS A 224 -3.34 -2.25 -21.24
CA CYS A 224 -2.05 -2.33 -21.92
C CYS A 224 -2.03 -3.51 -22.90
N PRO A 225 -1.76 -3.30 -24.20
CA PRO A 225 -1.77 -4.38 -25.18
C PRO A 225 -0.62 -5.39 -24.99
N LEU A 226 0.42 -5.03 -24.22
CA LEU A 226 1.53 -5.94 -23.92
C LEU A 226 1.28 -6.82 -22.69
N CYS A 227 0.70 -6.28 -21.61
CA CYS A 227 0.63 -6.99 -20.33
C CYS A 227 -0.77 -7.05 -19.69
N GLY A 228 -1.78 -6.39 -20.27
CA GLY A 228 -3.13 -6.34 -19.72
C GLY A 228 -3.29 -5.44 -18.49
N ALA A 229 -2.25 -4.70 -18.10
CA ALA A 229 -2.34 -3.71 -17.02
C ALA A 229 -3.40 -2.64 -17.32
N GLY A 230 -4.20 -2.30 -16.33
CA GLY A 230 -5.14 -1.19 -16.43
C GLY A 230 -4.44 0.16 -16.55
N ARG A 231 -5.21 1.18 -16.95
CA ARG A 231 -4.70 2.54 -17.22
C ARG A 231 -4.12 3.23 -15.99
N GLU A 232 -4.53 2.80 -14.81
CA GLU A 232 -4.01 3.27 -13.51
C GLU A 232 -2.52 2.92 -13.30
N LEU A 233 -1.98 1.96 -14.05
CA LEU A 233 -0.57 1.58 -14.01
C LEU A 233 0.26 2.25 -15.11
N PHE A 234 -0.21 3.36 -15.66
CA PHE A 234 0.54 4.20 -16.59
C PHE A 234 0.87 5.54 -15.95
N VAL A 235 2.12 5.95 -16.11
CA VAL A 235 2.61 7.26 -15.67
C VAL A 235 3.04 8.07 -16.89
N PRO A 236 3.04 9.41 -16.84
CA PRO A 236 3.68 10.20 -17.87
C PRO A 236 5.14 9.75 -18.05
N ALA A 237 5.56 9.52 -19.29
CA ALA A 237 6.86 8.90 -19.57
C ALA A 237 8.07 9.75 -19.11
N ASP A 238 7.84 11.01 -18.78
CA ASP A 238 8.80 11.97 -18.21
C ASP A 238 8.83 11.99 -16.67
N GLU A 239 7.86 11.36 -16.00
CA GLU A 239 7.75 11.27 -14.52
C GLU A 239 8.21 9.91 -13.96
N SER A 240 8.71 8.98 -14.78
CA SER A 240 9.17 7.65 -14.38
C SER A 240 10.53 7.62 -13.65
N ALA A 241 11.03 8.77 -13.16
CA ALA A 241 12.27 8.88 -12.39
C ALA A 241 12.00 8.79 -10.86
N PRO A 242 12.63 7.88 -10.09
CA PRO A 242 12.13 7.51 -8.77
C PRO A 242 12.56 8.46 -7.64
N ASN A 243 11.62 8.75 -6.72
CA ASN A 243 11.82 9.41 -5.43
C ASN A 243 11.11 8.64 -4.31
N ALA A 244 11.59 8.83 -3.08
CA ALA A 244 11.62 7.84 -1.99
C ALA A 244 10.75 8.15 -0.77
N ASN A 245 10.49 7.09 0.02
CA ASN A 245 9.95 7.02 1.41
C ASN A 245 8.43 6.76 1.52
N ASP A 246 8.03 5.61 2.06
CA ASP A 246 7.81 5.47 3.51
C ASP A 246 7.73 4.00 3.93
N SER A 247 8.10 3.74 5.19
CA SER A 247 8.28 2.41 5.80
C SER A 247 7.30 2.23 6.96
N HIS A 248 6.59 1.09 7.06
CA HIS A 248 6.41 0.32 8.32
C HIS A 248 5.59 -0.98 8.15
N SER A 249 6.31 -2.10 8.27
CA SER A 249 5.98 -3.39 8.92
C SER A 249 4.52 -3.84 9.12
N VAL A 250 4.12 -4.93 8.43
CA VAL A 250 3.12 -5.91 8.94
C VAL A 250 3.56 -7.35 8.57
N GLN A 251 3.16 -8.28 9.44
CA GLN A 251 3.64 -9.63 9.64
C GLN A 251 3.19 -10.61 8.55
N ASN A 252 4.13 -11.44 8.07
CA ASN A 252 3.87 -12.52 7.13
C ASN A 252 3.35 -13.77 7.85
N GLU A 253 2.10 -14.16 7.62
CA GLU A 253 1.66 -15.55 7.85
C GLU A 253 2.11 -16.45 6.69
N TYR A 254 3.41 -16.79 6.67
CA TYR A 254 3.85 -18.08 6.12
C TYR A 254 3.76 -19.09 7.26
N ASN A 255 2.82 -20.03 7.14
CA ASN A 255 2.61 -21.20 8.01
C ASN A 255 3.78 -21.49 8.99
N ASP A 256 3.57 -21.19 10.27
CA ASP A 256 4.54 -21.00 11.35
C ASP A 256 5.16 -22.32 11.87
N ASN A 257 5.64 -23.23 11.01
CA ASN A 257 6.04 -24.56 11.49
C ASN A 257 7.18 -25.29 10.77
N GLU A 258 8.14 -24.62 10.12
CA GLU A 258 9.31 -25.37 9.62
C GLU A 258 10.64 -24.60 9.56
N PHE A 259 10.88 -23.69 10.50
CA PHE A 259 12.25 -23.22 10.77
C PHE A 259 12.84 -23.96 11.97
N LYS A 260 14.17 -24.02 12.05
CA LYS A 260 14.88 -24.64 13.18
C LYS A 260 15.64 -23.57 13.94
N GLU A 261 15.56 -23.64 15.26
CA GLU A 261 16.31 -22.76 16.15
C GLU A 261 17.49 -23.51 16.78
N TYR A 262 18.60 -22.78 16.91
CA TYR A 262 19.81 -23.21 17.61
C TYR A 262 20.16 -22.14 18.63
N HIS A 263 20.33 -22.53 19.89
CA HIS A 263 20.52 -21.60 20.99
C HIS A 263 21.94 -21.69 21.54
N SER A 264 22.52 -20.55 21.84
CA SER A 264 23.68 -20.40 22.70
C SER A 264 23.35 -19.41 23.83
N LYS A 265 24.33 -19.14 24.71
CA LYS A 265 24.18 -18.14 25.77
C LYS A 265 23.86 -16.75 25.22
N ASP A 266 24.51 -16.39 24.12
CA ASP A 266 24.54 -15.01 23.63
C ASP A 266 23.87 -14.83 22.25
N LEU A 267 23.48 -15.93 21.59
CA LEU A 267 22.96 -15.90 20.22
C LEU A 267 21.94 -17.01 19.96
N ASN A 268 20.80 -16.66 19.36
CA ASN A 268 19.85 -17.60 18.77
C ASN A 268 19.99 -17.55 17.25
N VAL A 269 20.17 -18.70 16.60
CA VAL A 269 20.24 -18.83 15.15
C VAL A 269 18.98 -19.51 14.62
N LEU A 270 18.30 -18.84 13.69
CA LEU A 270 17.10 -19.32 13.02
C LEU A 270 17.47 -19.79 11.63
N TRP A 271 17.05 -21.00 11.26
CA TRP A 271 17.27 -21.57 9.95
C TRP A 271 15.95 -21.89 9.25
N TYR A 272 15.74 -21.28 8.09
CA TYR A 272 14.58 -21.46 7.21
C TYR A 272 14.97 -22.31 5.99
N PRO A 273 14.78 -23.65 6.03
CA PRO A 273 15.30 -24.55 4.99
C PRO A 273 14.74 -24.24 3.60
N LYS A 274 13.45 -23.88 3.53
CA LYS A 274 12.74 -23.58 2.28
C LYS A 274 13.25 -22.32 1.56
N LEU A 275 13.96 -21.43 2.28
CA LEU A 275 14.56 -20.22 1.71
C LEU A 275 16.00 -20.47 1.23
N CYS A 276 16.60 -21.64 1.48
CA CYS A 276 18.01 -21.87 1.21
C CYS A 276 18.28 -22.12 -0.27
N SER A 277 19.10 -21.28 -0.92
CA SER A 277 19.60 -21.55 -2.28
C SER A 277 20.84 -22.44 -2.32
N HIS A 278 21.26 -22.95 -1.16
CA HIS A 278 22.47 -23.76 -0.99
C HIS A 278 23.77 -23.11 -1.54
N ALA A 279 23.88 -21.78 -1.44
CA ALA A 279 25.06 -21.02 -1.91
C ALA A 279 26.37 -21.40 -1.22
N GLY A 280 26.33 -22.14 -0.11
CA GLY A 280 27.49 -22.74 0.54
C GLY A 280 28.34 -21.83 1.42
N LYS A 281 28.12 -20.50 1.39
CA LYS A 281 28.91 -19.53 2.17
C LYS A 281 29.03 -19.87 3.67
N CYS A 282 27.93 -20.32 4.29
CA CYS A 282 27.91 -20.60 5.73
C CYS A 282 28.90 -21.71 6.15
N TRP A 283 28.87 -22.87 5.47
CA TRP A 283 29.75 -23.99 5.81
C TRP A 283 31.14 -23.86 5.20
N GLN A 284 31.30 -23.08 4.12
CA GLN A 284 32.62 -22.79 3.55
C GLN A 284 33.43 -21.84 4.44
N GLU A 285 32.79 -20.83 5.04
CA GLU A 285 33.46 -19.86 5.91
C GLU A 285 33.56 -20.33 7.36
N LEU A 286 32.53 -20.98 7.90
CA LEU A 286 32.54 -21.57 9.24
C LEU A 286 32.15 -23.05 9.23
N PRO A 287 33.03 -23.95 8.73
CA PRO A 287 32.79 -25.39 8.70
C PRO A 287 32.71 -26.02 10.11
N GLY A 288 33.28 -25.35 11.12
CA GLY A 288 33.16 -25.76 12.52
C GLY A 288 31.76 -25.56 13.09
N VAL A 289 31.00 -24.59 12.59
CA VAL A 289 29.63 -24.28 13.05
C VAL A 289 28.59 -24.91 12.13
N PHE A 290 28.69 -24.68 10.82
CA PHE A 290 27.73 -25.17 9.83
C PHE A 290 28.27 -26.44 9.15
N LYS A 291 27.69 -27.59 9.50
CA LYS A 291 28.14 -28.94 9.11
C LYS A 291 27.03 -29.65 8.32
N PRO A 292 26.94 -29.48 6.97
CA PRO A 292 25.84 -30.03 6.16
C PRO A 292 25.57 -31.54 6.32
N ALA A 293 26.61 -32.31 6.65
CA ALA A 293 26.51 -33.76 6.86
C ALA A 293 26.18 -34.18 8.30
N ALA A 294 26.23 -33.27 9.28
CA ALA A 294 26.03 -33.57 10.69
C ALA A 294 24.57 -33.38 11.12
N LYS A 295 24.21 -34.00 12.25
CA LYS A 295 22.93 -33.81 12.94
C LYS A 295 23.20 -33.64 14.44
N PRO A 296 23.00 -32.46 15.05
CA PRO A 296 22.58 -31.21 14.40
C PRO A 296 23.65 -30.68 13.42
N TRP A 297 23.20 -29.99 12.37
CA TRP A 297 24.08 -29.40 11.35
C TRP A 297 24.61 -28.01 11.76
N VAL A 298 24.12 -27.45 12.86
CA VAL A 298 24.60 -26.18 13.44
C VAL A 298 25.15 -26.46 14.84
N ASP A 299 26.38 -26.04 15.08
CA ASP A 299 27.11 -26.19 16.35
C ASP A 299 27.64 -24.82 16.79
N LEU A 300 26.85 -24.09 17.57
CA LEU A 300 27.18 -22.74 18.04
C LEU A 300 28.31 -22.71 19.09
N SER A 301 28.80 -23.87 19.54
CA SER A 301 29.93 -23.94 20.47
C SER A 301 31.29 -23.87 19.77
N ALA A 302 31.32 -24.04 18.45
CA ALA A 302 32.53 -24.18 17.67
C ALA A 302 33.15 -22.84 17.21
N ALA A 303 32.51 -21.71 17.52
CA ALA A 303 33.01 -20.36 17.20
C ALA A 303 32.40 -19.32 18.15
N THR A 304 32.94 -18.10 18.10
CA THR A 304 32.36 -16.94 18.79
C THR A 304 31.05 -16.50 18.13
N ALA A 305 30.17 -15.84 18.89
CA ALA A 305 28.90 -15.37 18.37
C ALA A 305 29.09 -14.31 17.26
N GLU A 306 30.14 -13.49 17.38
CA GLU A 306 30.59 -12.51 16.39
C GLU A 306 30.91 -13.18 15.04
N GLU A 307 31.69 -14.26 15.05
CA GLU A 307 32.04 -15.01 13.83
C GLU A 307 30.79 -15.64 13.18
N VAL A 308 29.86 -16.12 14.00
CA VAL A 308 28.58 -16.66 13.52
C VAL A 308 27.73 -15.56 12.89
N ILE A 309 27.58 -14.40 13.54
CA ILE A 309 26.86 -13.22 13.02
C ILE A 309 27.44 -12.80 11.65
N GLN A 310 28.75 -12.57 11.58
CA GLN A 310 29.43 -12.13 10.35
C GLN A 310 29.22 -13.09 9.18
N THR A 311 29.05 -14.37 9.48
CA THR A 311 28.84 -15.41 8.46
C THR A 311 27.38 -15.49 8.03
N ILE A 312 26.44 -15.36 8.97
CA ILE A 312 25.02 -15.30 8.67
C ILE A 312 24.69 -14.06 7.83
N ASP A 313 25.33 -12.92 8.09
CA ASP A 313 25.18 -11.67 7.31
C ASP A 313 25.48 -11.81 5.82
N LYS A 314 26.27 -12.83 5.45
CA LYS A 314 26.63 -13.11 4.05
C LYS A 314 25.64 -14.04 3.35
N CYS A 315 24.67 -14.60 4.08
CA CYS A 315 23.62 -15.45 3.53
C CYS A 315 22.85 -14.66 2.45
N PRO A 316 22.86 -15.10 1.19
CA PRO A 316 22.26 -14.34 0.08
C PRO A 316 20.72 -14.42 0.05
N THR A 317 20.12 -15.38 0.75
CA THR A 317 18.67 -15.61 0.75
C THR A 317 17.96 -15.27 2.05
N GLY A 318 18.71 -14.91 3.11
CA GLY A 318 18.15 -14.78 4.46
C GLY A 318 17.66 -16.09 5.06
N ALA A 319 18.08 -17.25 4.51
CA ALA A 319 17.73 -18.57 5.05
C ALA A 319 18.34 -18.85 6.41
N LEU A 320 19.44 -18.16 6.75
CA LEU A 320 19.96 -18.10 8.10
C LEU A 320 19.72 -16.70 8.63
N GLN A 321 19.22 -16.62 9.85
CA GLN A 321 19.06 -15.39 10.60
C GLN A 321 19.57 -15.59 12.02
N TYR A 322 19.76 -14.50 12.75
CA TYR A 322 20.07 -14.52 14.17
C TYR A 322 19.25 -13.51 14.95
N ARG A 323 19.13 -13.76 16.26
CA ARG A 323 18.61 -12.83 17.28
C ARG A 323 19.51 -12.88 18.51
N LEU A 324 19.64 -11.76 19.20
CA LEU A 324 20.24 -11.73 20.53
C LEU A 324 19.15 -12.05 21.57
N PRO A 325 19.33 -13.06 22.44
CA PRO A 325 18.50 -13.21 23.63
C PRO A 325 18.58 -11.96 24.53
N GLU A 326 17.55 -11.67 25.31
CA GLU A 326 17.58 -10.59 26.31
C GLU A 326 18.74 -10.74 27.32
N SER A 327 19.16 -11.99 27.56
CA SER A 327 20.28 -12.34 28.44
C SER A 327 21.66 -12.26 27.76
N SER A 328 21.74 -11.86 26.49
CA SER A 328 23.00 -11.79 25.75
C SER A 328 23.94 -10.75 26.36
N SER A 329 25.22 -11.11 26.44
CA SER A 329 26.30 -10.22 26.88
C SER A 329 26.98 -9.47 25.72
N LEU A 330 26.50 -9.67 24.48
CA LEU A 330 27.02 -9.01 23.29
C LEU A 330 26.48 -7.59 23.16
N ASP A 331 27.29 -6.70 22.56
CA ASP A 331 26.84 -5.37 22.18
C ASP A 331 25.76 -5.46 21.10
N PRO A 332 24.53 -4.95 21.31
CA PRO A 332 23.49 -4.96 20.28
C PRO A 332 23.90 -4.32 18.95
N ALA A 333 24.90 -3.42 18.95
CA ALA A 333 25.42 -2.81 17.74
C ALA A 333 26.03 -3.82 16.76
N ILE A 334 26.61 -4.92 17.24
CA ILE A 334 27.20 -5.95 16.38
C ILE A 334 26.13 -6.81 15.69
N ALA A 335 24.89 -6.81 16.20
CA ALA A 335 23.78 -7.61 15.73
C ALA A 335 22.80 -6.83 14.82
N LYS A 336 23.29 -5.79 14.14
CA LYS A 336 22.49 -4.98 13.19
C LYS A 336 22.72 -5.33 11.72
N GLY A 337 23.62 -6.28 11.46
CA GLY A 337 23.88 -6.80 10.14
C GLY A 337 22.65 -7.45 9.50
N PRO A 338 22.69 -7.70 8.18
CA PRO A 338 21.55 -8.18 7.44
C PRO A 338 21.11 -9.62 7.73
N GLY A 339 21.90 -10.36 8.50
CA GLY A 339 21.52 -11.64 9.09
C GLY A 339 20.63 -11.48 10.31
N SER A 340 20.47 -10.27 10.86
CA SER A 340 19.59 -10.03 12.00
C SER A 340 18.13 -10.22 11.60
N ALA A 341 17.35 -10.94 12.40
CA ALA A 341 15.91 -11.06 12.19
C ALA A 341 15.17 -9.70 12.26
N ASP A 342 15.79 -8.75 12.97
CA ASP A 342 15.29 -7.38 13.13
C ASP A 342 15.92 -6.41 12.12
N HIS A 343 16.78 -6.90 11.22
CA HIS A 343 17.35 -6.06 10.17
C HIS A 343 16.23 -5.48 9.30
N ARG A 344 16.27 -4.16 9.12
CA ARG A 344 15.44 -3.43 8.18
C ARG A 344 16.37 -2.54 7.37
N ILE A 345 16.16 -2.48 6.06
CA ILE A 345 16.82 -1.47 5.24
C ILE A 345 16.06 -0.15 5.47
N GLU A 346 16.72 0.83 6.06
CA GLU A 346 16.20 2.19 6.20
C GLU A 346 16.56 3.03 4.96
N GLY A 347 15.55 3.66 4.36
CA GLY A 347 15.70 4.62 3.26
C GLY A 347 15.70 4.02 1.85
N PRO A 348 15.75 4.88 0.81
CA PRO A 348 15.74 4.47 -0.59
C PRO A 348 17.06 3.86 -1.02
N ALA A 349 17.33 2.64 -0.58
CA ALA A 349 18.43 1.87 -1.12
C ALA A 349 18.03 1.35 -2.50
N ALA A 350 18.86 1.63 -3.51
CA ALA A 350 18.67 1.06 -4.84
C ALA A 350 18.73 -0.47 -4.78
N VAL A 351 17.76 -1.14 -5.42
CA VAL A 351 17.79 -2.58 -5.64
C VAL A 351 18.94 -2.92 -6.59
N LYS A 352 19.86 -3.77 -6.13
CA LYS A 352 20.98 -4.30 -6.91
C LYS A 352 20.65 -5.72 -7.33
N ILE A 353 20.60 -5.94 -8.63
CA ILE A 353 20.47 -7.28 -9.22
C ILE A 353 21.82 -7.66 -9.82
N ARG A 354 22.43 -8.74 -9.32
CA ARG A 354 23.70 -9.26 -9.83
C ARG A 354 23.51 -10.63 -10.45
N THR A 355 24.08 -10.83 -11.63
CA THR A 355 24.13 -12.15 -12.27
C THR A 355 25.29 -12.97 -11.73
N VAL A 356 25.06 -14.24 -11.41
CA VAL A 356 26.14 -15.21 -11.16
C VAL A 356 26.39 -16.01 -12.45
N LYS A 357 27.67 -16.19 -12.84
CA LYS A 357 28.04 -17.02 -13.99
C LYS A 357 27.49 -18.43 -13.80
N ASN A 358 26.69 -18.91 -14.76
CA ASN A 358 25.98 -20.19 -14.70
C ASN A 358 25.10 -20.38 -13.45
N GLY A 359 24.70 -19.27 -12.81
CA GLY A 359 23.97 -19.27 -11.55
C GLY A 359 22.76 -18.35 -11.57
N PRO A 360 22.13 -18.16 -10.40
CA PRO A 360 20.92 -17.38 -10.23
C PRO A 360 21.16 -15.87 -10.30
N LEU A 361 20.07 -15.10 -10.20
CA LEU A 361 20.12 -13.66 -9.96
C LEU A 361 20.10 -13.41 -8.45
N LEU A 362 21.08 -12.64 -7.96
CA LEU A 362 21.11 -12.17 -6.57
C LEU A 362 20.43 -10.81 -6.52
N VAL A 363 19.37 -10.70 -5.73
CA VAL A 363 18.66 -9.44 -5.47
C VAL A 363 19.05 -8.97 -4.08
N GLU A 364 19.58 -7.75 -3.98
CA GLU A 364 19.98 -7.09 -2.73
C GLU A 364 19.38 -5.68 -2.70
N GLY A 365 18.71 -5.31 -1.62
CA GLY A 365 17.98 -4.05 -1.49
C GLY A 365 16.49 -4.27 -1.21
N PRO A 366 15.73 -3.20 -0.89
CA PRO A 366 14.31 -3.28 -0.59
C PRO A 366 13.56 -3.66 -1.87
N ALA A 367 13.23 -4.95 -2.01
CA ALA A 367 12.62 -5.48 -3.21
C ALA A 367 11.38 -6.32 -2.87
N SER A 368 10.33 -6.08 -3.66
CA SER A 368 9.10 -6.84 -3.62
C SER A 368 8.98 -7.66 -4.91
N LEU A 369 8.82 -8.97 -4.75
CA LEU A 369 8.67 -9.93 -5.82
C LEU A 369 7.22 -10.38 -5.88
N PHE A 370 6.58 -10.16 -7.02
CA PHE A 370 5.20 -10.53 -7.28
C PHE A 370 5.14 -11.73 -8.25
N GLY A 371 4.16 -12.59 -8.04
CA GLY A 371 3.81 -13.70 -8.92
C GLY A 371 3.05 -13.21 -10.16
N GLN A 372 2.87 -14.09 -11.13
CA GLN A 372 2.09 -13.78 -12.34
C GLN A 372 0.61 -13.51 -12.02
N ASP A 373 0.14 -14.02 -10.90
CA ASP A 373 -1.19 -13.82 -10.31
C ASP A 373 -1.27 -12.56 -9.45
N GLY A 374 -0.20 -11.76 -9.37
CA GLY A 374 -0.12 -10.57 -8.52
C GLY A 374 0.12 -10.88 -7.04
N GLN A 375 0.24 -12.15 -6.65
CA GLN A 375 0.55 -12.52 -5.27
C GLN A 375 1.93 -11.98 -4.87
N LEU A 376 2.04 -11.31 -3.73
CA LEU A 376 3.35 -10.99 -3.16
C LEU A 376 4.04 -12.28 -2.74
N LEU A 377 5.04 -12.71 -3.51
CA LEU A 377 5.81 -13.92 -3.26
C LEU A 377 6.93 -13.67 -2.25
N LYS A 378 7.52 -12.47 -2.25
CA LYS A 378 8.56 -12.11 -1.27
C LYS A 378 8.72 -10.61 -1.19
N GLU A 379 8.66 -10.08 0.01
CA GLU A 379 9.16 -8.74 0.34
C GLU A 379 10.31 -8.92 1.31
N TYR A 380 11.52 -8.61 0.86
CA TYR A 380 12.72 -8.84 1.67
C TYR A 380 13.90 -8.01 1.16
N ASP A 381 14.91 -7.82 2.01
CA ASP A 381 16.14 -7.09 1.70
C ASP A 381 17.10 -7.90 0.81
N ARG A 382 16.87 -9.21 0.69
CA ARG A 382 17.67 -10.14 -0.14
C ARG A 382 16.92 -11.40 -0.58
N PHE A 383 16.97 -11.74 -1.86
CA PHE A 383 16.51 -13.05 -2.32
C PHE A 383 17.22 -13.45 -3.61
N VAL A 384 17.08 -14.73 -3.95
CA VAL A 384 17.78 -15.30 -5.09
C VAL A 384 16.78 -15.90 -6.06
N LEU A 385 16.77 -15.38 -7.29
CA LEU A 385 15.84 -15.81 -8.35
C LEU A 385 16.48 -16.86 -9.24
N CYS A 386 15.71 -17.89 -9.55
CA CYS A 386 16.12 -18.93 -10.49
C CYS A 386 16.13 -18.39 -11.92
N ARG A 387 17.19 -18.70 -12.67
CA ARG A 387 17.29 -18.40 -14.11
C ARG A 387 17.40 -19.66 -14.98
N CYS A 388 17.60 -20.84 -14.37
CA CYS A 388 17.85 -22.07 -15.10
C CYS A 388 16.59 -22.89 -15.43
N GLY A 389 15.45 -22.55 -14.83
CA GLY A 389 14.19 -23.31 -14.96
C GLY A 389 14.18 -24.67 -14.24
N LYS A 390 15.23 -25.02 -13.49
CA LYS A 390 15.37 -26.32 -12.81
C LYS A 390 14.92 -26.32 -11.34
N THR A 391 14.56 -25.16 -10.79
CA THR A 391 14.14 -25.03 -9.39
C THR A 391 12.83 -25.79 -9.15
N LYS A 392 12.69 -26.41 -7.98
CA LYS A 392 11.44 -26.98 -7.48
C LYS A 392 10.63 -25.97 -6.68
N ASN A 393 11.17 -24.78 -6.45
CA ASN A 393 10.54 -23.67 -5.73
C ASN A 393 10.52 -22.39 -6.58
N PRO A 394 9.89 -22.38 -7.77
CA PRO A 394 9.82 -21.18 -8.61
C PRO A 394 9.08 -20.05 -7.87
N PRO A 395 9.48 -18.78 -8.05
CA PRO A 395 10.58 -18.28 -8.89
C PRO A 395 11.97 -18.32 -8.20
N PHE A 396 12.07 -18.80 -6.97
CA PHE A 396 13.29 -18.78 -6.17
C PHE A 396 14.30 -19.85 -6.61
N CYS A 397 15.58 -19.57 -6.41
CA CYS A 397 16.63 -20.56 -6.63
C CYS A 397 16.78 -21.46 -5.39
N ASP A 398 16.68 -22.78 -5.58
CA ASP A 398 16.91 -23.80 -4.56
C ASP A 398 18.25 -24.53 -4.72
N GLY A 399 19.12 -24.06 -5.62
CA GLY A 399 20.41 -24.68 -5.90
C GLY A 399 20.37 -25.85 -6.91
N SER A 400 19.20 -26.22 -7.45
CA SER A 400 19.05 -27.35 -8.40
C SER A 400 19.92 -27.26 -9.66
N HIS A 401 20.46 -26.10 -9.98
CA HIS A 401 21.38 -25.88 -11.10
C HIS A 401 22.78 -26.51 -10.92
N ILE A 402 23.18 -26.82 -9.69
CA ILE A 402 24.52 -27.36 -9.38
C ILE A 402 24.62 -28.84 -9.75
N HIS A 403 23.55 -29.61 -9.57
CA HIS A 403 23.55 -31.08 -9.70
C HIS A 403 23.64 -31.61 -11.15
N GLU A 404 23.49 -30.77 -12.17
CA GLU A 404 23.61 -31.18 -13.58
C GLU A 404 24.85 -30.65 -14.28
N ALA A 405 25.58 -29.69 -13.68
CA ALA A 405 26.85 -29.22 -14.24
C ALA A 405 27.97 -30.27 -14.15
N GLU A 406 27.80 -31.30 -13.32
CA GLU A 406 28.74 -32.43 -13.18
C GLU A 406 28.46 -33.59 -14.17
N LYS A 407 27.47 -33.46 -15.05
CA LYS A 407 27.13 -34.48 -16.08
C LYS A 407 27.44 -34.05 -17.53
N GLY A 408 28.08 -32.90 -17.71
CA GLY A 408 28.42 -32.32 -19.02
C GLY A 408 29.90 -32.44 -19.34
#